data_AF-A0A957F589-F1
#
_entry.id   AF-A0A957F589-F1
#
_cell.length_a   1.000
_cell.length_b   1.000
_cell.length_c   1.000
_cell.angle_alpha   90.00
_cell.angle_beta   90.00
_cell.angle_gamma   90.00
#
_symmetry.space_group_name_H-M   'P 1'
#
loop_
_entity.id
_entity.type
_entity.pdbx_description
1 polymer ?
#
loop_
_entity_poly.entity_id
_entity_poly.type
_entity_poly.pdbx_seq_one_letter_code
_entity_poly.pdbx_strand_id
1 'polypeptide(L)'
;AMKRFFVKQVVILLAAVWTIGCGGRETAVVEPSLEASTAREIPANAPSCANPTPAIAVDCTAQEAQILAATVRLEITSYGADGQAVSKQVGHGAVKNGRYLLTHNHYTISLSTPPTDHQILLSLFKASGELILKDAPLTAFNVVVADAEALLLDFGDYGGSGLFGIMGMASATFKQGSDLALTPSMEVAQVDWDGTTAHVDWVKIERIILDDDTPHLELANFVLPGASGSPVFWNGYHIANNWSRVTETNADTGEAFHQFSVAALNSPQAVGALGA
;
A
#
# COMPACT_ATOMS: atom_id res chain seq x y z
N ALA A 1 11.39 -13.79 25.29
CA ALA A 1 11.01 -14.74 24.23
C ALA A 1 11.22 -14.05 22.88
N MET A 2 12.18 -14.51 22.07
CA MET A 2 12.45 -13.94 20.74
C MET A 2 11.24 -14.20 19.82
N LYS A 3 10.57 -13.14 19.39
CA LYS A 3 9.53 -13.20 18.36
C LYS A 3 10.22 -13.38 17.00
N ARG A 4 9.90 -14.49 16.31
CA ARG A 4 10.30 -14.72 14.92
C ARG A 4 9.47 -13.80 14.03
N PHE A 5 10.11 -12.87 13.33
CA PHE A 5 9.49 -12.05 12.31
C PHE A 5 9.42 -12.87 11.01
N PHE A 6 8.23 -12.97 10.41
CA PHE A 6 8.07 -13.54 9.08
C PHE A 6 8.56 -12.52 8.04
N VAL A 7 9.77 -12.71 7.54
CA VAL A 7 10.19 -12.18 6.25
C VAL A 7 9.68 -13.17 5.21
N LYS A 8 8.78 -12.75 4.31
CA LYS A 8 8.54 -13.49 3.06
C LYS A 8 9.81 -13.33 2.23
N GLN A 9 10.76 -14.26 2.38
CA GLN A 9 11.83 -14.43 1.40
C GLN A 9 11.20 -15.06 0.16
N VAL A 10 10.90 -14.25 -0.84
CA VAL A 10 10.59 -14.77 -2.18
C VAL A 10 11.94 -15.05 -2.84
N VAL A 11 12.42 -16.28 -2.72
CA VAL A 11 13.56 -16.76 -3.49
C VAL A 11 13.02 -17.11 -4.88
N ILE A 12 13.20 -16.22 -5.85
CA ILE A 12 12.94 -16.53 -7.26
C ILE A 12 14.12 -17.40 -7.75
N LEU A 13 13.95 -18.72 -7.64
CA LEU A 13 14.88 -19.68 -8.24
C LEU A 13 14.57 -19.75 -9.75
N LEU A 14 15.39 -19.07 -10.57
CA LEU A 14 15.41 -19.32 -12.01
C LEU A 14 16.08 -20.68 -12.28
N ALA A 15 15.32 -21.76 -12.08
CA ALA A 15 15.75 -23.11 -12.45
C ALA A 15 15.52 -23.32 -13.95
N ALA A 16 16.61 -23.38 -14.72
CA ALA A 16 16.60 -23.93 -16.06
C ALA A 16 16.18 -25.41 -15.98
N VAL A 17 15.07 -25.75 -16.63
CA VAL A 17 14.52 -27.10 -16.73
C VAL A 17 15.36 -27.93 -17.71
N TRP A 18 15.75 -29.13 -17.31
CA TRP A 18 15.98 -30.27 -18.21
C TRP A 18 15.19 -31.50 -17.71
N THR A 19 14.17 -31.86 -18.51
CA THR A 19 13.43 -33.14 -18.72
C THR A 19 13.51 -34.27 -17.67
N ILE A 20 12.40 -34.94 -17.31
CA ILE A 20 11.83 -36.11 -18.04
C ILE A 20 10.32 -36.30 -17.72
N GLY A 21 9.50 -36.33 -18.80
CA GLY A 21 8.40 -37.27 -19.08
C GLY A 21 7.25 -37.51 -18.09
N CYS A 22 6.08 -36.92 -18.38
CA CYS A 22 4.80 -37.62 -18.52
C CYS A 22 3.76 -36.70 -19.19
N GLY A 23 2.98 -37.25 -20.13
CA GLY A 23 2.13 -36.51 -21.05
C GLY A 23 0.93 -35.80 -20.40
N GLY A 24 0.67 -34.59 -20.88
CA GLY A 24 -0.52 -33.80 -20.59
C GLY A 24 -0.55 -32.54 -21.45
N ARG A 25 -1.60 -32.43 -22.27
CA ARG A 25 -2.10 -31.24 -23.00
C ARG A 25 -1.13 -30.05 -23.16
N GLU A 26 -0.71 -29.81 -24.40
CA GLU A 26 -0.13 -28.54 -24.84
C GLU A 26 -1.13 -27.38 -24.61
N THR A 27 -0.94 -26.64 -23.52
CA THR A 27 -1.34 -25.23 -23.47
C THR A 27 -0.23 -24.45 -24.15
N ALA A 28 -0.52 -23.87 -25.32
CA ALA A 28 0.37 -22.93 -25.96
C ALA A 28 0.65 -21.79 -24.98
N VAL A 29 1.88 -21.72 -24.47
CA VAL A 29 2.40 -20.53 -23.80
C VAL A 29 2.53 -19.50 -24.92
N VAL A 30 1.52 -18.64 -25.04
CA VAL A 30 1.63 -17.43 -25.84
C VAL A 30 2.58 -16.54 -25.07
N GLU A 31 3.86 -16.57 -25.42
CA GLU A 31 4.79 -15.51 -25.02
C GLU A 31 4.19 -14.21 -25.58
N PRO A 32 3.74 -13.26 -24.72
CA PRO A 32 3.29 -11.98 -25.23
C PRO A 32 4.48 -11.35 -25.95
N SER A 33 4.32 -11.09 -27.25
CA SER A 33 5.30 -10.33 -28.00
C SER A 33 5.45 -8.99 -27.29
N LEU A 34 6.61 -8.78 -26.67
CA LEU A 34 7.10 -7.47 -26.24
C LEU A 34 7.25 -6.63 -27.51
N GLU A 35 6.14 -6.15 -28.07
CA GLU A 35 6.19 -5.02 -28.97
C GLU A 35 6.83 -3.90 -28.17
N ALA A 36 8.01 -3.48 -28.62
CA ALA A 36 8.77 -2.39 -28.05
C ALA A 36 7.88 -1.15 -28.07
N SER A 37 7.15 -0.95 -26.97
CA SER A 37 6.54 0.32 -26.62
C SER A 37 7.63 1.35 -26.84
N THR A 38 7.38 2.29 -27.76
CA THR A 38 8.23 3.47 -27.92
C THR A 38 8.11 4.27 -26.63
N ALA A 39 8.86 3.84 -25.62
CA ALA A 39 8.93 4.47 -24.32
C ALA A 39 9.36 5.90 -24.59
N ARG A 40 8.40 6.82 -24.44
CA ARG A 40 8.65 8.25 -24.58
C ARG A 40 9.59 8.60 -23.45
N GLU A 41 10.86 8.83 -23.76
CA GLU A 41 11.84 9.26 -22.76
C GLU A 41 11.27 10.46 -22.02
N ILE A 42 11.09 10.31 -20.71
CA ILE A 42 10.74 11.43 -19.85
C ILE A 42 11.96 12.36 -19.90
N PRO A 43 11.78 13.65 -20.21
CA PRO A 43 12.89 14.59 -20.19
C PRO A 43 13.62 14.50 -18.86
N ALA A 44 14.96 14.38 -18.89
CA ALA A 44 15.80 14.28 -17.69
C ALA A 44 15.64 15.45 -16.70
N ASN A 45 14.88 16.49 -17.06
CA ASN A 45 14.63 17.70 -16.30
C ASN A 45 13.17 17.87 -15.84
N ALA A 46 12.39 16.79 -15.74
CA ALA A 46 11.08 16.90 -15.09
C ALA A 46 11.26 17.40 -13.64
N PRO A 47 10.42 18.34 -13.16
CA PRO A 47 10.40 18.74 -11.75
C PRO A 47 10.31 17.52 -10.83
N SER A 48 11.16 17.46 -9.82
CA SER A 48 11.26 16.35 -8.86
C SER A 48 11.17 16.92 -7.45
N CYS A 49 10.28 16.37 -6.63
CA CYS A 49 10.18 16.68 -5.22
C CYS A 49 11.18 15.89 -4.37
N ALA A 50 11.83 14.86 -4.92
CA ALA A 50 12.99 14.24 -4.27
C ALA A 50 14.20 15.20 -4.21
N ASN A 51 14.34 16.06 -5.22
CA ASN A 51 15.39 17.08 -5.29
C ASN A 51 14.82 18.41 -5.81
N PRO A 52 13.99 19.11 -5.02
CA PRO A 52 13.25 20.25 -5.50
C PRO A 52 14.17 21.42 -5.80
N THR A 53 13.98 22.04 -6.95
CA THR A 53 14.57 23.36 -7.21
C THR A 53 13.91 24.40 -6.30
N PRO A 54 14.56 25.55 -6.02
CA PRO A 54 13.94 26.62 -5.24
C PRO A 54 12.56 27.07 -5.77
N ALA A 55 12.33 26.94 -7.08
CA ALA A 55 11.08 27.33 -7.71
C ALA A 55 9.89 26.41 -7.36
N ILE A 56 10.14 25.14 -7.02
CA ILE A 56 9.08 24.15 -6.76
C ILE A 56 9.06 23.65 -5.31
N ALA A 57 10.03 24.04 -4.48
CA ALA A 57 10.16 23.55 -3.10
C ALA A 57 8.92 23.83 -2.25
N VAL A 58 8.31 25.01 -2.38
CA VAL A 58 7.08 25.38 -1.65
C VAL A 58 5.92 24.46 -2.02
N ASP A 59 5.77 24.16 -3.31
CA ASP A 59 4.70 23.28 -3.82
C ASP A 59 4.92 21.84 -3.35
N CYS A 60 6.16 21.34 -3.38
CA CYS A 60 6.49 20.01 -2.86
C CYS A 60 6.20 19.89 -1.36
N THR A 61 6.55 20.89 -0.55
CA THR A 61 6.20 20.92 0.88
C THR A 61 4.69 20.97 1.12
N ALA A 62 3.95 21.75 0.33
CA ALA A 62 2.50 21.81 0.43
C ALA A 62 1.85 20.46 0.06
N GLN A 63 2.36 19.79 -0.98
CA GLN A 63 1.88 18.49 -1.40
C GLN A 63 2.19 17.39 -0.37
N GLU A 64 3.39 17.40 0.22
CA GLU A 64 3.74 16.51 1.33
C GLU A 64 2.79 16.69 2.51
N ALA A 65 2.54 17.94 2.93
CA ALA A 65 1.61 18.24 4.01
C ALA A 65 0.18 17.75 3.71
N GLN A 66 -0.29 17.90 2.46
CA GLN A 66 -1.59 17.40 2.03
C GLN A 66 -1.66 15.87 2.10
N ILE A 67 -0.61 15.17 1.66
CA ILE A 67 -0.52 13.70 1.69
C ILE A 67 -0.57 13.18 3.12
N LEU A 68 0.25 13.76 4.02
CA LEU A 68 0.29 13.36 5.42
C LEU A 68 -1.02 13.69 6.14
N ALA A 69 -1.69 14.79 5.80
CA ALA A 69 -2.99 15.15 6.35
C ALA A 69 -4.12 14.17 5.96
N ALA A 70 -3.95 13.40 4.88
CA ALA A 70 -4.88 12.35 4.45
C ALA A 70 -4.46 10.94 4.89
N THR A 71 -3.31 10.80 5.56
CA THR A 71 -2.73 9.52 5.96
C THR A 71 -3.11 9.16 7.40
N VAL A 72 -3.57 7.93 7.59
CA VAL A 72 -3.90 7.34 8.89
C VAL A 72 -3.02 6.14 9.14
N ARG A 73 -2.50 6.01 10.37
CA ARG A 73 -1.91 4.77 10.88
C ARG A 73 -2.96 3.98 11.64
N LEU A 74 -3.02 2.68 11.37
CA LEU A 74 -3.86 1.71 12.05
C LEU A 74 -2.99 0.86 12.97
N GLU A 75 -3.42 0.67 14.21
CA GLU A 75 -2.92 -0.39 15.09
C GLU A 75 -4.04 -1.39 15.35
N ILE A 76 -3.81 -2.64 14.97
CA ILE A 76 -4.76 -3.74 15.13
C ILE A 76 -4.24 -4.63 16.23
N THR A 77 -5.00 -4.75 17.32
CA THR A 77 -4.68 -5.65 18.42
C THR A 77 -5.74 -6.74 18.50
N SER A 78 -5.30 -7.99 18.58
CA SER A 78 -6.19 -9.13 18.79
C SER A 78 -5.97 -9.76 20.14
N TYR A 79 -7.07 -10.13 20.78
CA TYR A 79 -7.09 -10.83 22.06
C TYR A 79 -7.76 -12.19 21.90
N GLY A 80 -7.20 -13.21 22.52
CA GLY A 80 -7.80 -14.54 22.58
C GLY A 80 -8.95 -14.60 23.58
N ALA A 81 -9.62 -15.75 23.65
CA ALA A 81 -10.72 -15.98 24.58
C ALA A 81 -10.33 -15.83 26.07
N ASP A 82 -9.03 -15.94 26.39
CA ASP A 82 -8.48 -15.73 27.73
C ASP A 82 -8.17 -14.25 28.06
N GLY A 83 -8.46 -13.34 27.12
CA GLY A 83 -8.17 -11.91 27.24
C GLY A 83 -6.70 -11.53 27.06
N GLN A 84 -5.82 -12.47 26.68
CA GLN A 84 -4.41 -12.16 26.40
C GLN A 84 -4.24 -11.67 24.97
N ALA A 85 -3.34 -10.70 24.78
CA ALA A 85 -3.01 -10.20 23.45
C ALA A 85 -2.28 -11.27 22.64
N VAL A 86 -2.89 -11.69 21.53
CA VAL A 86 -2.37 -12.70 20.60
C VAL A 86 -1.44 -12.05 19.57
N SER A 87 -1.86 -10.91 19.02
CA SER A 87 -1.07 -10.17 18.05
C SER A 87 -1.29 -8.66 18.15
N LYS A 88 -0.26 -7.90 17.78
CA LYS A 88 -0.35 -6.46 17.49
C LYS A 88 0.25 -6.24 16.12
N GLN A 89 -0.47 -5.57 15.25
CA GLN A 89 -0.07 -5.25 13.88
C GLN A 89 -0.23 -3.76 13.62
N VAL A 90 0.61 -3.24 12.73
CA VAL A 90 0.56 -1.84 12.30
C VAL A 90 0.38 -1.83 10.80
N GLY A 91 -0.47 -0.94 10.32
CA GLY A 91 -0.60 -0.60 8.91
C GLY A 91 -0.96 0.86 8.74
N HIS A 92 -1.13 1.27 7.51
CA HIS A 92 -1.48 2.64 7.15
C HIS A 92 -2.58 2.64 6.09
N GLY A 93 -3.19 3.79 5.86
CA GLY A 93 -4.18 3.95 4.80
C GLY A 93 -4.46 5.42 4.51
N ALA A 94 -5.24 5.66 3.46
CA ALA A 94 -5.66 7.01 3.07
C ALA A 94 -7.16 7.23 3.30
N VAL A 95 -7.47 8.40 3.84
CA VAL A 95 -8.84 8.84 4.07
C VAL A 95 -9.50 9.23 2.75
N LYS A 96 -10.73 8.74 2.57
CA LYS A 96 -11.60 9.06 1.44
C LYS A 96 -12.92 9.63 1.96
N ASN A 97 -13.30 10.79 1.44
CA ASN A 97 -14.54 11.52 1.78
C ASN A 97 -14.80 11.68 3.29
N GLY A 98 -13.74 11.80 4.09
CA GLY A 98 -13.81 11.98 5.54
C GLY A 98 -14.43 10.80 6.29
N ARG A 99 -14.73 9.68 5.63
CA ARG A 99 -15.52 8.56 6.16
C ARG A 99 -14.85 7.21 5.96
N TYR A 100 -14.25 7.00 4.80
CA TYR A 100 -13.67 5.72 4.45
C TYR A 100 -12.16 5.74 4.60
N LEU A 101 -11.57 4.58 4.84
CA LEU A 101 -10.14 4.38 4.90
C LEU A 101 -9.76 3.26 3.94
N LEU A 102 -8.98 3.59 2.90
CA LEU A 102 -8.40 2.58 2.02
C LEU A 102 -7.05 2.13 2.57
N THR A 103 -6.89 0.84 2.76
CA THR A 103 -5.67 0.21 3.28
C THR A 103 -5.42 -1.12 2.57
N HIS A 104 -4.32 -1.81 2.89
CA HIS A 104 -4.05 -3.16 2.41
C HIS A 104 -4.87 -4.22 3.17
N ASN A 105 -5.03 -5.42 2.61
CA ASN A 105 -5.85 -6.48 3.21
C ASN A 105 -5.04 -7.62 3.89
N HIS A 106 -3.71 -7.69 3.75
CA HIS A 106 -2.88 -8.84 4.17
C HIS A 106 -2.41 -8.83 5.63
N TYR A 107 -3.22 -8.33 6.56
CA TYR A 107 -2.90 -8.48 7.97
C TYR A 107 -2.86 -9.98 8.33
N THR A 108 -2.02 -10.35 9.31
CA THR A 108 -1.99 -11.69 9.94
C THR A 108 -3.37 -12.12 10.44
N ILE A 109 -4.28 -11.17 10.65
CA ILE A 109 -5.67 -11.41 11.00
C ILE A 109 -6.52 -10.73 9.94
N SER A 110 -7.33 -11.52 9.24
CA SER A 110 -8.25 -10.99 8.24
C SER A 110 -9.21 -9.99 8.88
N LEU A 111 -9.28 -8.78 8.33
CA LEU A 111 -10.23 -7.76 8.77
C LEU A 111 -11.61 -7.95 8.11
N SER A 112 -11.68 -8.64 6.98
CA SER A 112 -12.94 -8.95 6.28
C SER A 112 -13.62 -10.21 6.80
N THR A 113 -12.83 -11.15 7.33
CA THR A 113 -13.31 -12.41 7.89
C THR A 113 -12.59 -12.69 9.22
N PRO A 114 -12.83 -11.88 10.26
CA PRO A 114 -12.12 -12.02 11.52
C PRO A 114 -12.44 -13.35 12.22
N PRO A 115 -11.48 -13.96 12.95
CA PRO A 115 -11.75 -15.11 13.79
C PRO A 115 -12.83 -14.82 14.82
N THR A 116 -13.79 -15.75 15.00
CA THR A 116 -14.95 -15.56 15.89
C THR A 116 -14.62 -15.65 17.38
N ASP A 117 -13.49 -16.26 17.71
CA ASP A 117 -12.99 -16.48 19.07
C ASP A 117 -12.01 -15.38 19.52
N HIS A 118 -11.77 -14.38 18.68
CA HIS A 118 -10.87 -13.26 18.96
C HIS A 118 -11.65 -11.96 19.14
N GLN A 119 -11.26 -11.16 20.13
CA GLN A 119 -11.64 -9.74 20.17
C GLN A 119 -10.60 -8.94 19.40
N ILE A 120 -11.02 -8.25 18.34
CA ILE A 120 -10.13 -7.40 17.54
C ILE A 120 -10.47 -5.93 17.81
N LEU A 121 -9.46 -5.20 18.25
CA LEU A 121 -9.53 -3.78 18.56
C LEU A 121 -8.67 -2.99 17.57
N LEU A 122 -9.21 -1.87 17.12
CA LEU A 122 -8.57 -0.95 16.19
C LEU A 122 -8.31 0.38 16.89
N SER A 123 -7.05 0.80 16.89
CA SER A 123 -6.64 2.16 17.24
C SER A 123 -6.16 2.88 15.99
N LEU A 124 -6.53 4.14 15.83
CA LEU A 124 -6.18 4.97 14.69
C LEU A 124 -5.39 6.19 15.13
N PHE A 125 -4.41 6.57 14.34
CA PHE A 125 -3.56 7.73 14.58
C PHE A 125 -3.39 8.53 13.30
N LYS A 126 -3.22 9.85 13.43
CA LYS A 126 -2.77 10.70 12.33
C LYS A 126 -1.32 10.36 11.95
N ALA A 127 -0.87 10.81 10.78
CA ALA A 127 0.53 10.71 10.36
C ALA A 127 1.54 11.27 11.40
N SER A 128 1.14 12.28 12.17
CA SER A 128 1.92 12.87 13.27
C SER A 128 2.04 11.99 14.52
N GLY A 129 1.31 10.87 14.59
CA GLY A 129 1.22 10.01 15.77
C GLY A 129 0.13 10.41 16.78
N GLU A 130 -0.64 11.47 16.51
CA GLU A 130 -1.79 11.85 17.33
C GLU A 130 -2.90 10.78 17.26
N LEU A 131 -3.37 10.31 18.41
CA LEU A 131 -4.47 9.34 18.51
C LEU A 131 -5.81 9.98 18.14
N ILE A 132 -6.54 9.37 17.19
CA ILE A 132 -7.88 9.83 16.78
C ILE A 132 -8.99 8.87 17.22
N LEU A 133 -8.68 7.58 17.34
CA LEU A 133 -9.63 6.56 17.79
C LEU A 133 -8.87 5.52 18.59
N LYS A 134 -9.39 5.12 19.75
CA LYS A 134 -8.72 4.16 20.64
C LYS A 134 -9.56 2.91 20.82
N ASP A 135 -8.93 1.77 20.56
CA ASP A 135 -9.40 0.43 20.94
C ASP A 135 -10.87 0.17 20.57
N ALA A 136 -11.30 0.68 19.41
CA ALA A 136 -12.65 0.47 18.92
C ALA A 136 -12.77 -0.97 18.39
N PRO A 137 -13.86 -1.70 18.71
CA PRO A 137 -14.02 -3.05 18.22
C PRO A 137 -14.15 -3.03 16.69
N LEU A 138 -13.53 -3.98 15.99
CA LEU A 138 -13.60 -4.07 14.53
C LEU A 138 -15.05 -4.13 14.01
N THR A 139 -15.97 -4.69 14.81
CA THR A 139 -17.41 -4.77 14.52
C THR A 139 -18.13 -3.42 14.49
N ALA A 140 -17.47 -2.33 14.89
CA ALA A 140 -17.99 -0.97 14.74
C ALA A 140 -17.86 -0.43 13.31
N PHE A 141 -17.16 -1.14 12.41
CA PHE A 141 -16.85 -0.70 11.06
C PHE A 141 -17.31 -1.74 10.04
N ASN A 142 -17.63 -1.30 8.83
CA ASN A 142 -17.97 -2.20 7.74
C ASN A 142 -16.82 -2.29 6.74
N VAL A 143 -16.59 -3.48 6.19
CA VAL A 143 -15.80 -3.63 4.97
C VAL A 143 -16.73 -3.39 3.79
N VAL A 144 -16.49 -2.32 3.03
CA VAL A 144 -17.31 -1.99 1.85
C VAL A 144 -16.68 -2.47 0.55
N VAL A 145 -15.36 -2.60 0.51
CA VAL A 145 -14.61 -3.21 -0.60
C VAL A 145 -13.54 -4.12 -0.02
N ALA A 146 -13.42 -5.32 -0.57
CA ALA A 146 -12.33 -6.26 -0.33
C ALA A 146 -11.87 -6.80 -1.69
N ASP A 147 -10.82 -6.19 -2.22
CA ASP A 147 -10.18 -6.62 -3.47
C ASP A 147 -8.94 -7.46 -3.16
N ALA A 148 -8.21 -7.91 -4.18
CA ALA A 148 -7.05 -8.80 -4.06
C ALA A 148 -6.02 -8.28 -3.04
N GLU A 149 -5.78 -6.97 -3.02
CA GLU A 149 -4.75 -6.35 -2.18
C GLU A 149 -5.19 -5.11 -1.41
N ALA A 150 -6.46 -4.73 -1.53
CA ALA A 150 -7.00 -3.52 -0.92
C ALA A 150 -8.26 -3.81 -0.10
N LEU A 151 -8.42 -3.03 0.96
CA LEU A 151 -9.57 -3.05 1.86
C LEU A 151 -10.06 -1.62 2.05
N LEU A 152 -11.33 -1.36 1.73
CA LEU A 152 -11.99 -0.10 2.04
C LEU A 152 -12.89 -0.30 3.26
N LEU A 153 -12.53 0.38 4.35
CA LEU A 153 -13.26 0.36 5.62
C LEU A 153 -14.16 1.59 5.70
N ASP A 154 -15.40 1.39 6.13
CA ASP A 154 -16.38 2.44 6.40
C ASP A 154 -16.47 2.72 7.91
N PHE A 155 -16.11 3.94 8.30
CA PHE A 155 -16.16 4.41 9.68
C PHE A 155 -17.45 5.16 10.04
N GLY A 156 -18.44 5.15 9.15
CA GLY A 156 -19.77 5.69 9.39
C GLY A 156 -19.89 7.21 9.18
N ASP A 157 -21.14 7.66 9.21
CA ASP A 157 -21.54 9.07 9.15
C ASP A 157 -22.14 9.49 10.50
N TYR A 158 -21.74 10.66 10.99
CA TYR A 158 -22.16 11.24 12.26
C TYR A 158 -22.67 12.65 12.05
N GLY A 159 -23.93 12.78 11.67
CA GLY A 159 -24.57 14.07 11.44
C GLY A 159 -24.16 14.72 10.11
N GLY A 160 -24.00 13.92 9.06
CA GLY A 160 -23.59 14.37 7.72
C GLY A 160 -22.08 14.55 7.55
N SER A 161 -21.29 14.11 8.52
CA SER A 161 -19.83 14.11 8.46
C SER A 161 -19.28 12.75 8.86
N GLY A 162 -18.32 12.23 8.10
CA GLY A 162 -17.61 11.00 8.48
C GLY A 162 -16.67 11.20 9.67
N LEU A 163 -16.31 10.10 10.34
CA LEU A 163 -15.42 10.10 11.51
C LEU A 163 -14.13 10.91 11.27
N PHE A 164 -13.44 10.66 10.16
CA PHE A 164 -12.17 11.32 9.85
C PHE A 164 -12.35 12.82 9.61
N GLY A 165 -13.45 13.22 8.97
CA GLY A 165 -13.80 14.63 8.78
C GLY A 165 -13.99 15.36 10.12
N ILE A 166 -14.69 14.74 11.07
CA ILE A 166 -14.89 15.30 12.41
C ILE A 166 -13.58 15.41 13.17
N MET A 167 -12.66 14.46 12.97
CA MET A 167 -11.31 14.48 13.56
C MET A 167 -10.33 15.43 12.85
N GLY A 168 -10.81 16.20 11.86
CA GLY A 168 -10.01 17.19 11.14
C GLY A 168 -9.00 16.59 10.16
N MET A 169 -9.22 15.34 9.72
CA MET A 169 -8.40 14.72 8.68
C MET A 169 -8.80 15.20 7.30
N ALA A 170 -7.82 15.43 6.43
CA ALA A 170 -8.07 15.70 5.02
C ALA A 170 -8.50 14.41 4.30
N SER A 171 -9.20 14.55 3.17
CA SER A 171 -9.46 13.43 2.26
C SER A 171 -8.53 13.51 1.07
N ALA A 172 -8.02 12.36 0.64
CA ALA A 172 -7.35 12.23 -0.64
C ALA A 172 -8.38 12.19 -1.78
N THR A 173 -7.95 12.62 -2.97
CA THR A 173 -8.68 12.34 -4.22
C THR A 173 -8.08 11.09 -4.84
N PHE A 174 -8.90 10.14 -5.24
CA PHE A 174 -8.44 8.83 -5.70
C PHE A 174 -8.54 8.73 -7.23
N LYS A 175 -7.58 8.03 -7.84
CA LYS A 175 -7.64 7.56 -9.23
C LYS A 175 -7.34 6.08 -9.30
N GLN A 176 -7.98 5.39 -10.25
CA GLN A 176 -7.71 3.97 -10.53
C GLN A 176 -6.48 3.86 -11.44
N GLY A 177 -5.76 2.74 -11.36
CA GLY A 177 -4.54 2.54 -12.14
C GLY A 177 -4.73 2.72 -13.65
N SER A 178 -5.84 2.21 -14.20
CA SER A 178 -6.15 2.28 -15.64
C SER A 178 -6.42 3.69 -16.17
N ASP A 179 -6.67 4.68 -15.31
CA ASP A 179 -6.89 6.07 -15.72
C ASP A 179 -5.58 6.88 -15.80
N LEU A 180 -4.45 6.25 -15.48
CA LEU A 180 -3.16 6.90 -15.34
C LEU A 180 -2.22 6.44 -16.44
N ALA A 181 -1.53 7.39 -17.06
CA ALA A 181 -0.44 7.10 -17.99
C ALA A 181 0.88 6.96 -17.22
N LEU A 182 0.92 6.06 -16.22
CA LEU A 182 2.14 5.81 -15.45
C LEU A 182 3.16 5.10 -16.32
N THR A 183 4.42 5.50 -16.20
CA THR A 183 5.55 4.81 -16.84
C THR A 183 6.70 4.68 -15.86
N PRO A 184 7.61 3.71 -16.05
CA PRO A 184 8.90 3.71 -15.38
C PRO A 184 9.60 5.07 -15.42
N SER A 185 10.42 5.34 -14.41
CA SER A 185 11.11 6.60 -14.13
C SER A 185 10.24 7.79 -13.71
N MET A 186 8.90 7.69 -13.75
CA MET A 186 8.05 8.71 -13.12
C MET A 186 8.26 8.73 -11.61
N GLU A 187 8.23 9.93 -11.02
CA GLU A 187 8.28 10.11 -9.57
C GLU A 187 6.88 10.04 -8.96
N VAL A 188 6.77 9.36 -7.83
CA VAL A 188 5.56 9.27 -6.99
C VAL A 188 5.94 9.62 -5.54
N ALA A 189 4.97 10.12 -4.77
CA ALA A 189 5.11 10.23 -3.33
C ALA A 189 4.68 8.92 -2.68
N GLN A 190 5.57 8.28 -1.95
CA GLN A 190 5.32 7.09 -1.17
C GLN A 190 5.37 7.44 0.30
N VAL A 191 4.33 7.10 1.05
CA VAL A 191 4.37 7.28 2.50
C VAL A 191 5.15 6.13 3.15
N ASP A 192 6.13 6.47 4.00
CA ASP A 192 6.88 5.54 4.84
C ASP A 192 6.71 5.88 6.33
N TRP A 193 7.21 5.02 7.22
CA TRP A 193 7.04 5.12 8.67
C TRP A 193 8.31 4.70 9.42
N ASP A 194 8.83 5.60 10.24
CA ASP A 194 10.09 5.40 10.98
C ASP A 194 9.94 4.65 12.32
N GLY A 195 8.74 4.18 12.64
CA GLY A 195 8.40 3.62 13.96
C GLY A 195 7.68 4.59 14.89
N THR A 196 7.69 5.88 14.57
CA THR A 196 7.02 6.94 15.36
C THR A 196 6.06 7.73 14.48
N THR A 197 6.56 8.33 13.39
CA THR A 197 5.82 9.24 12.51
C THR A 197 5.87 8.79 11.05
N ALA A 198 4.80 9.08 10.32
CA ALA A 198 4.79 8.89 8.87
C ALA A 198 5.43 10.08 8.16
N HIS A 199 6.13 9.82 7.08
CA HIS A 199 6.77 10.83 6.21
C HIS A 199 6.59 10.44 4.74
N VAL A 200 6.90 11.36 3.82
CA VAL A 200 6.79 11.12 2.38
C VAL A 200 8.19 10.98 1.79
N ASP A 201 8.42 9.86 1.12
CA ASP A 201 9.56 9.66 0.23
C ASP A 201 9.12 9.90 -1.21
N TRP A 202 9.87 10.71 -1.95
CA TRP A 202 9.66 10.91 -3.38
C TRP A 202 10.53 9.92 -4.14
N VAL A 203 9.89 8.95 -4.81
CA VAL A 203 10.54 7.74 -5.31
C VAL A 203 10.19 7.50 -6.77
N LYS A 204 11.07 6.85 -7.52
CA LYS A 204 10.81 6.50 -8.91
C LYS A 204 10.07 5.18 -9.02
N ILE A 205 9.16 5.09 -9.98
CA ILE A 205 8.63 3.82 -10.48
C ILE A 205 9.74 3.13 -11.26
N GLU A 206 10.15 1.94 -10.81
CA GLU A 206 11.10 1.11 -11.55
C GLU A 206 10.38 0.31 -12.62
N ARG A 207 9.29 -0.36 -12.24
CA ARG A 207 8.52 -1.22 -13.12
C ARG A 207 7.03 -1.13 -12.78
N ILE A 208 6.22 -1.46 -13.78
CA ILE A 208 4.79 -1.68 -13.64
C ILE A 208 4.57 -3.14 -14.01
N ILE A 209 4.08 -3.93 -13.07
CA ILE A 209 3.88 -5.37 -13.25
C ILE A 209 2.40 -5.71 -13.05
N LEU A 210 2.00 -6.88 -13.56
CA LEU A 210 0.68 -7.45 -13.34
C LEU A 210 0.88 -8.78 -12.61
N ASP A 211 0.34 -8.88 -11.40
CA ASP A 211 0.36 -10.11 -10.59
C ASP A 211 -1.07 -10.45 -10.20
N ASP A 212 -1.53 -11.66 -10.58
CA ASP A 212 -2.91 -12.12 -10.42
C ASP A 212 -3.98 -11.06 -10.80
N ASP A 213 -3.84 -10.48 -12.00
CA ASP A 213 -4.70 -9.41 -12.55
C ASP A 213 -4.72 -8.09 -11.74
N THR A 214 -3.90 -7.98 -10.70
CA THR A 214 -3.70 -6.76 -9.92
C THR A 214 -2.47 -6.03 -10.46
N PRO A 215 -2.60 -4.78 -10.93
CA PRO A 215 -1.44 -4.04 -11.40
C PRO A 215 -0.68 -3.43 -10.22
N HIS A 216 0.64 -3.57 -10.22
CA HIS A 216 1.53 -3.05 -9.17
C HIS A 216 2.59 -2.11 -9.72
N LEU A 217 3.09 -1.27 -8.82
CA LEU A 217 4.31 -0.49 -9.01
C LEU A 217 5.44 -1.12 -8.20
N GLU A 218 6.55 -1.44 -8.86
CA GLU A 218 7.85 -1.61 -8.18
C GLU A 218 8.45 -0.21 -8.01
N LEU A 219 8.74 0.18 -6.77
CA LEU A 219 9.21 1.51 -6.40
C LEU A 219 10.65 1.41 -5.88
N ALA A 220 11.51 2.34 -6.32
CA ALA A 220 12.96 2.38 -6.05
C ALA A 220 13.33 2.71 -4.59
N ASN A 221 12.46 2.39 -3.64
CA ASN A 221 12.61 2.62 -2.22
C ASN A 221 12.20 1.38 -1.45
N PHE A 222 12.91 1.10 -0.36
CA PHE A 222 12.67 -0.04 0.50
C PHE A 222 12.05 0.43 1.81
N VAL A 223 10.72 0.57 1.81
CA VAL A 223 9.98 1.11 2.96
C VAL A 223 10.26 0.36 4.26
N LEU A 224 10.13 1.04 5.38
CA LEU A 224 10.40 0.47 6.68
C LEU A 224 9.28 -0.49 7.15
N PRO A 225 9.59 -1.43 8.07
CA PRO A 225 8.57 -2.32 8.61
C PRO A 225 7.45 -1.53 9.30
N GLY A 226 6.20 -1.81 8.94
CA GLY A 226 5.01 -1.12 9.48
C GLY A 226 4.40 -0.10 8.52
N ALA A 227 5.08 0.24 7.41
CA ALA A 227 4.54 1.06 6.33
C ALA A 227 3.61 0.30 5.36
N SER A 228 3.14 -0.90 5.73
CA SER A 228 2.20 -1.64 4.88
C SER A 228 0.84 -0.93 4.85
N GLY A 229 0.22 -0.87 3.67
CA GLY A 229 -0.97 -0.08 3.40
C GLY A 229 -0.72 1.42 3.24
N SER A 230 0.50 1.91 3.48
CA SER A 230 0.81 3.33 3.34
C SER A 230 0.48 3.82 1.94
N PRO A 231 -0.13 5.00 1.81
CA PRO A 231 -0.62 5.46 0.53
C PRO A 231 0.52 5.92 -0.40
N VAL A 232 0.30 5.75 -1.70
CA VAL A 232 1.17 6.23 -2.78
C VAL A 232 0.38 7.21 -3.64
N PHE A 233 1.00 8.35 -3.94
CA PHE A 233 0.39 9.47 -4.63
C PHE A 233 1.15 9.84 -5.90
N TRP A 234 0.40 10.26 -6.91
CA TRP A 234 0.95 10.86 -8.13
C TRP A 234 0.12 12.08 -8.51
N ASN A 235 0.78 13.24 -8.70
CA ASN A 235 0.13 14.52 -9.02
C ASN A 235 -1.06 14.86 -8.10
N GLY A 236 -0.90 14.64 -6.78
CA GLY A 236 -1.93 14.92 -5.77
C GLY A 236 -3.06 13.89 -5.67
N TYR A 237 -3.08 12.87 -6.53
CA TYR A 237 -4.06 11.78 -6.45
C TYR A 237 -3.48 10.59 -5.70
N HIS A 238 -4.26 9.96 -4.82
CA HIS A 238 -3.96 8.63 -4.32
C HIS A 238 -4.15 7.63 -5.45
N ILE A 239 -3.13 6.80 -5.69
CA ILE A 239 -3.11 5.86 -6.81
C ILE A 239 -2.84 4.41 -6.40
N ALA A 240 -2.19 4.18 -5.26
CA ALA A 240 -1.82 2.85 -4.80
C ALA A 240 -1.62 2.80 -3.28
N ASN A 241 -1.52 1.59 -2.73
CA ASN A 241 -1.10 1.34 -1.35
C ASN A 241 0.14 0.44 -1.33
N ASN A 242 1.11 0.75 -0.48
CA ASN A 242 2.27 -0.11 -0.24
C ASN A 242 1.80 -1.49 0.20
N TRP A 243 2.34 -2.50 -0.48
CA TRP A 243 1.95 -3.89 -0.31
C TRP A 243 3.07 -4.68 0.33
N SER A 244 4.22 -4.74 -0.33
CA SER A 244 5.31 -5.60 0.13
C SER A 244 6.66 -4.96 -0.04
N ARG A 245 7.64 -5.57 0.61
CA ARG A 245 9.05 -5.24 0.49
C ARG A 245 9.74 -6.44 -0.08
N VAL A 246 10.59 -6.21 -1.07
CA VAL A 246 11.30 -7.26 -1.76
C VAL A 246 12.79 -7.01 -1.61
N THR A 247 13.51 -8.06 -1.22
CA THR A 247 14.97 -8.08 -1.23
C THR A 247 15.37 -9.19 -2.18
N GLU A 248 15.99 -8.83 -3.30
CA GLU A 248 16.57 -9.80 -4.22
C GLU A 248 18.00 -10.10 -3.77
N THR A 249 18.28 -11.39 -3.62
CA THR A 249 19.57 -11.89 -3.16
C THR A 249 20.22 -12.75 -4.21
N ASN A 250 21.55 -12.66 -4.34
CA ASN A 250 22.32 -13.58 -5.15
C ASN A 250 22.16 -15.00 -4.59
N ALA A 251 21.79 -15.97 -5.43
CA ALA A 251 21.49 -17.33 -4.99
C ALA A 251 22.71 -18.08 -4.44
N ASP A 252 23.92 -17.73 -4.90
CA ASP A 252 25.16 -18.40 -4.50
C ASP A 252 25.74 -17.80 -3.22
N THR A 253 25.66 -16.48 -3.05
CA THR A 253 26.28 -15.78 -1.90
C THR A 253 25.29 -15.41 -0.80
N GLY A 254 23.99 -15.34 -1.11
CA GLY A 254 22.95 -14.81 -0.23
C GLY A 254 23.01 -13.29 -0.03
N GLU A 255 23.91 -12.58 -0.72
CA GLU A 255 24.03 -11.14 -0.62
C GLU A 255 22.86 -10.45 -1.32
N ALA A 256 22.25 -9.47 -0.65
CA ALA A 256 21.23 -8.62 -1.25
C ALA A 256 21.88 -7.71 -2.31
N PHE A 257 21.33 -7.71 -3.53
CA PHE A 257 21.80 -6.83 -4.61
C PHE A 257 20.75 -5.81 -5.04
N HIS A 258 19.49 -6.00 -4.65
CA HIS A 258 18.41 -5.09 -4.98
C HIS A 258 17.32 -5.12 -3.90
N GLN A 259 16.80 -3.94 -3.55
CA GLN A 259 15.78 -3.77 -2.53
C GLN A 259 14.78 -2.73 -2.99
N PHE A 260 13.51 -3.11 -3.03
CA PHE A 260 12.43 -2.26 -3.50
C PHE A 260 11.14 -2.55 -2.74
N SER A 261 10.13 -1.74 -2.98
CA SER A 261 8.78 -1.94 -2.47
C SER A 261 7.81 -2.10 -3.62
N VAL A 262 6.75 -2.86 -3.35
CA VAL A 262 5.66 -3.09 -4.29
C VAL A 262 4.44 -2.35 -3.76
N ALA A 263 3.77 -1.59 -4.60
CA ALA A 263 2.51 -0.92 -4.27
C ALA A 263 1.39 -1.35 -5.22
N ALA A 264 0.26 -1.75 -4.65
CA ALA A 264 -0.92 -2.21 -5.38
C ALA A 264 -1.71 -1.01 -5.90
N LEU A 265 -1.93 -0.91 -7.21
CA LEU A 265 -2.73 0.18 -7.77
C LEU A 265 -4.21 0.02 -7.40
N ASN A 266 -4.86 1.17 -7.22
CA ASN A 266 -6.27 1.24 -6.92
C ASN A 266 -7.12 0.54 -8.00
N SER A 267 -8.02 -0.33 -7.57
CA SER A 267 -9.06 -0.92 -8.41
C SER A 267 -10.19 0.08 -8.73
N PRO A 268 -10.97 -0.16 -9.80
CA PRO A 268 -12.20 0.60 -10.06
C PRO A 268 -13.19 0.57 -8.90
N GLN A 269 -13.28 -0.54 -8.18
CA GLN A 269 -14.18 -0.75 -7.06
C GLN A 269 -13.78 0.14 -5.87
N ALA A 270 -12.50 0.15 -5.50
CA ALA A 270 -11.99 1.00 -4.41
C ALA A 270 -12.22 2.49 -4.68
N VAL A 271 -12.03 2.93 -5.94
CA VAL A 271 -12.23 4.33 -6.34
C VAL A 271 -13.71 4.68 -6.45
N GLY A 272 -14.50 3.81 -7.08
CA GLY A 272 -15.93 4.00 -7.33
C GLY A 272 -16.83 3.81 -6.11
N ALA A 273 -16.34 3.13 -5.07
CA ALA A 273 -17.08 2.91 -3.82
C ALA A 273 -17.28 4.23 -3.07
N LEU A 274 -18.32 4.96 -3.45
CA LEU A 274 -18.93 6.03 -2.71
C LEU A 274 -20.36 5.57 -2.46
N GLY A 275 -20.65 5.21 -1.20
CA GLY A 275 -21.97 4.70 -0.83
C GLY A 275 -23.10 5.61 -1.29
N ALA A 276 -24.13 4.97 -1.86
CA ALA A 276 -25.48 5.50 -2.04
C ALA A 276 -26.11 5.95 -0.71
#